data_AF-A0A9W5QCJ3-F1
#
_entry.id   AF-A0A9W5QCJ3-F1
#
_cell.length_a   1.000
_cell.length_b   1.000
_cell.length_c   1.000
_cell.angle_alpha   90.00
_cell.angle_beta   90.00
_cell.angle_gamma   90.00
#
_symmetry.space_group_name_H-M   'P 1'
#
loop_
_entity.id
_entity.type
_entity.pdbx_description
1 polymer ?
#
loop_
_entity_poly.entity_id
_entity_poly.type
_entity_poly.pdbx_seq_one_letter_code
_entity_poly.pdbx_strand_id
1 'polypeptide(L)'
;MNTISNPKDSIYYGVMHLKGAFDDAKMLGINDLLAIVQTYNFGRNYVHWLATNSKTHSLQTADYYSLTVVAPAGGNRNGTTIGYSQPVAIAYNGGYRYINGGNFYYAEMVKQYLSFNNGTAPVNGSETFKKIMEEALKYNGNPYVWGGKTPAQGFDCSGLTSWAFRAAGVNLNGSASEQYYATVEVDPKDAQPGDLVFFKGTYGGPDHVSHVGIYVDANTMYDSESSGIGYHQFTSPGWQKYYAGIRRVVPK
;
A
#
# COMPACT_ATOMS: atom_id res chain seq x y z
N MET A 1 -4.37 -10.65 19.88
CA MET A 1 -4.73 -12.05 19.59
C MET A 1 -5.55 -12.03 18.31
N ASN A 2 -5.13 -12.76 17.27
CA ASN A 2 -5.86 -12.81 15.99
C ASN A 2 -6.90 -13.92 16.06
N THR A 3 -8.10 -13.60 16.51
CA THR A 3 -9.18 -14.57 16.78
C THR A 3 -9.96 -14.95 15.53
N ILE A 4 -9.92 -14.13 14.47
CA ILE A 4 -10.46 -14.45 13.15
C ILE A 4 -9.32 -15.03 12.31
N SER A 5 -9.33 -16.34 12.10
CA SER A 5 -8.27 -17.05 11.37
C SER A 5 -8.56 -17.19 9.87
N ASN A 6 -9.82 -17.09 9.45
CA ASN A 6 -10.22 -17.17 8.06
C ASN A 6 -10.16 -15.78 7.39
N PRO A 7 -9.36 -15.61 6.33
CA PRO A 7 -9.25 -14.33 5.62
C PRO A 7 -10.60 -13.81 5.08
N LYS A 8 -11.49 -14.69 4.62
CA LYS A 8 -12.81 -14.28 4.09
C LYS A 8 -13.67 -13.66 5.19
N ASP A 9 -13.66 -14.26 6.38
CA ASP A 9 -14.40 -13.74 7.53
C ASP A 9 -13.80 -12.42 8.00
N SER A 10 -12.46 -12.30 8.00
CA SER A 10 -11.78 -11.05 8.35
C SER A 10 -12.16 -9.91 7.40
N ILE A 11 -12.20 -10.18 6.09
CA ILE A 11 -12.67 -9.21 5.09
C ILE A 11 -14.13 -8.85 5.33
N TYR A 12 -15.01 -9.84 5.52
CA TYR A 12 -16.43 -9.61 5.75
C TYR A 12 -16.68 -8.71 6.98
N TYR A 13 -16.11 -9.05 8.13
CA TYR A 13 -16.28 -8.26 9.35
C TYR A 13 -15.59 -6.90 9.25
N GLY A 14 -14.45 -6.80 8.56
CA GLY A 14 -13.80 -5.52 8.29
C GLY A 14 -14.69 -4.58 7.47
N VAL A 15 -15.29 -5.09 6.39
CA VAL A 15 -16.25 -4.34 5.55
C VAL A 15 -17.47 -3.91 6.36
N MET A 16 -18.02 -4.80 7.20
CA MET A 16 -19.16 -4.48 8.06
C MET A 16 -18.82 -3.41 9.10
N HIS A 17 -17.64 -3.47 9.71
CA HIS A 17 -17.17 -2.46 10.66
C HIS A 17 -17.00 -1.09 9.98
N LEU A 18 -16.36 -1.06 8.80
CA LEU A 18 -16.20 0.17 8.02
C LEU A 18 -17.56 0.73 7.58
N LYS A 19 -18.48 -0.11 7.12
CA LYS A 19 -19.86 0.30 6.81
C LYS A 19 -20.52 0.97 8.02
N GLY A 20 -20.37 0.41 9.21
CA GLY A 20 -20.88 1.00 10.44
C GLY A 20 -20.36 2.41 10.70
N ALA A 21 -19.08 2.68 10.42
CA ALA A 21 -18.50 4.01 10.51
C ALA A 21 -19.11 4.99 9.48
N PHE A 22 -19.33 4.54 8.24
CA PHE A 22 -20.04 5.33 7.23
C PHE A 22 -21.48 5.64 7.62
N ASP A 23 -22.20 4.66 8.19
CA ASP A 23 -23.59 4.84 8.64
C ASP A 23 -23.67 5.90 9.76
N ASP A 24 -22.75 5.86 10.74
CA ASP A 24 -22.67 6.87 11.80
C ASP A 24 -22.34 8.25 11.25
N ALA A 25 -21.33 8.35 10.38
CA ALA A 25 -20.93 9.62 9.80
C ALA A 25 -22.06 10.25 8.99
N LYS A 26 -22.81 9.45 8.21
CA LYS A 26 -24.00 9.90 7.48
C LYS A 26 -25.08 10.42 8.42
N MET A 27 -25.37 9.70 9.51
CA MET A 27 -26.36 10.12 10.51
C MET A 27 -25.97 11.46 11.17
N LEU A 28 -24.67 11.68 11.37
CA LEU A 28 -24.10 12.88 12.00
C LEU A 28 -23.82 14.02 11.01
N GLY A 29 -24.08 13.83 9.71
CA GLY A 29 -23.78 14.83 8.67
C GLY A 29 -22.28 15.04 8.41
N ILE A 30 -21.43 14.10 8.81
CA ILE A 30 -19.98 14.14 8.57
C ILE A 30 -19.67 13.47 7.23
N ASN A 31 -19.11 14.24 6.29
CA ASN A 31 -18.65 13.75 4.98
C ASN A 31 -17.12 13.63 4.88
N ASP A 32 -16.41 13.88 5.97
CA ASP A 32 -14.95 13.79 6.04
C ASP A 32 -14.49 12.32 6.02
N LEU A 33 -13.96 11.88 4.88
CA LEU A 33 -13.51 10.50 4.68
C LEU A 33 -12.33 10.14 5.61
N LEU A 34 -11.47 11.07 5.98
CA LEU A 34 -10.38 10.80 6.91
C LEU A 34 -10.91 10.57 8.33
N ALA A 35 -11.95 11.29 8.73
CA ALA A 35 -12.67 11.03 9.99
C ALA A 35 -13.25 9.61 10.01
N ILE A 36 -13.87 9.18 8.91
CA ILE A 36 -14.47 7.83 8.78
C ILE A 36 -13.38 6.75 8.82
N VAL A 37 -12.25 6.96 8.14
CA VAL A 37 -11.11 6.03 8.18
C VAL A 37 -10.51 5.95 9.58
N GLN A 38 -10.28 7.09 10.25
CA GLN A 38 -9.76 7.10 11.61
C GLN A 38 -10.69 6.38 12.61
N THR A 39 -12.00 6.44 12.37
CA THR A 39 -13.02 5.73 13.15
C THR A 39 -12.86 4.21 13.11
N TYR A 40 -12.33 3.65 12.01
CA TYR A 40 -12.01 2.21 11.95
C TYR A 40 -11.01 1.82 13.04
N ASN A 41 -10.00 2.67 13.29
CA ASN A 41 -8.95 2.43 14.29
C ASN A 41 -9.38 2.76 15.72
N PHE A 42 -10.01 3.91 15.94
CA PHE A 42 -10.43 4.36 17.27
C PHE A 42 -11.74 3.76 17.75
N GLY A 43 -12.50 3.14 16.85
CA GLY A 43 -13.86 2.70 17.10
C GLY A 43 -14.89 3.78 16.77
N ARG A 44 -16.14 3.32 16.62
CA ARG A 44 -17.26 4.11 16.11
C ARG A 44 -17.56 5.38 16.90
N ASN A 45 -17.24 5.42 18.19
CA ASN A 45 -17.46 6.60 19.03
C ASN A 45 -16.64 7.84 18.62
N TYR A 46 -15.61 7.70 17.80
CA TYR A 46 -14.79 8.85 17.38
C TYR A 46 -15.59 9.86 16.56
N VAL A 47 -16.35 9.42 15.55
CA VAL A 47 -17.21 10.32 14.75
C VAL A 47 -18.33 10.96 15.57
N HIS A 48 -18.90 10.22 16.53
CA HIS A 48 -19.86 10.79 17.48
C HIS A 48 -19.23 11.88 18.35
N TRP A 49 -18.01 11.65 18.83
CA TRP A 49 -17.26 12.63 19.61
C TRP A 49 -16.92 13.87 18.80
N LEU A 50 -16.50 13.72 17.53
CA LEU A 50 -16.27 14.85 16.62
C LEU A 50 -17.53 15.70 16.47
N ALA A 51 -18.68 15.08 16.18
CA ALA A 51 -19.95 15.77 16.04
C ALA A 51 -20.37 16.50 17.33
N THR A 52 -20.28 15.82 18.48
CA THR A 52 -20.67 16.35 19.80
C THR A 52 -19.81 17.55 20.20
N ASN A 53 -18.53 17.55 19.82
CA ASN A 53 -17.58 18.59 20.20
C ASN A 53 -17.37 19.64 19.09
N SER A 54 -18.16 19.60 18.02
CA SER A 54 -18.02 20.49 16.85
C SER A 54 -16.60 20.51 16.29
N LYS A 55 -15.97 19.32 16.20
CA LYS A 55 -14.61 19.14 15.68
C LYS A 55 -14.63 18.45 14.33
N THR A 56 -13.63 18.74 13.51
CA THR A 56 -13.31 18.01 12.28
C THR A 56 -12.09 17.14 12.49
N HIS A 57 -11.89 16.12 11.64
CA HIS A 57 -10.69 15.32 11.75
C HIS A 57 -9.45 16.13 11.32
N SER A 58 -8.37 15.91 12.04
CA SER A 58 -7.00 16.36 11.75
C SER A 58 -6.06 15.52 12.61
N LEU A 59 -4.78 15.48 12.26
CA LEU A 59 -3.78 14.77 13.07
C LEU A 59 -3.75 15.27 14.52
N GLN A 60 -3.84 16.59 14.72
CA GLN A 60 -3.93 17.22 16.05
C GLN A 60 -5.20 16.82 16.81
N THR A 61 -6.33 16.70 16.12
CA THR A 61 -7.59 16.29 16.76
C THR A 61 -7.58 14.79 17.11
N ALA A 62 -6.97 13.96 16.26
CA ALA A 62 -6.81 12.53 16.52
C ALA A 62 -5.83 12.28 17.68
N ASP A 63 -4.73 13.03 17.73
CA ASP A 63 -3.76 13.04 18.83
C ASP A 63 -4.44 13.38 20.17
N TYR A 64 -5.19 14.49 20.21
CA TYR A 64 -5.97 14.87 21.39
C TYR A 64 -6.95 13.78 21.82
N TYR A 65 -7.73 13.22 20.89
CA TYR A 65 -8.68 12.14 21.20
C TYR A 65 -7.98 10.87 21.72
N SER A 66 -6.83 10.52 21.14
CA SER A 66 -6.01 9.41 21.61
C SER A 66 -5.56 9.64 23.05
N LEU A 67 -5.07 10.84 23.37
CA LEU A 67 -4.58 11.19 24.71
C LEU A 67 -5.70 11.25 25.75
N THR A 68 -6.84 11.84 25.42
CA THR A 68 -7.88 12.15 26.42
C THR A 68 -8.99 11.13 26.50
N VAL A 69 -9.17 10.28 25.48
CA VAL A 69 -10.28 9.31 25.43
C VAL A 69 -9.76 7.89 25.29
N VAL A 70 -9.01 7.59 24.22
CA VAL A 70 -8.65 6.20 23.89
C VAL A 70 -7.64 5.62 24.89
N ALA A 71 -6.55 6.33 25.15
CA ALA A 71 -5.50 5.88 26.07
C ALA A 71 -6.03 5.70 27.50
N PRO A 72 -6.80 6.64 28.09
CA PRO A 72 -7.40 6.46 29.41
C PRO A 72 -8.40 5.30 29.47
N ALA A 73 -9.19 5.08 28.41
CA ALA A 73 -10.11 3.94 28.34
C ALA A 73 -9.38 2.59 28.39
N GLY A 74 -8.16 2.54 27.85
CA GLY A 74 -7.26 1.40 27.97
C GLY A 74 -6.34 1.43 29.20
N GLY A 75 -6.56 2.31 30.17
CA GLY A 75 -5.80 2.38 31.43
C GLY A 75 -4.54 3.25 31.42
N ASN A 76 -4.17 3.85 30.28
CA ASN A 76 -3.07 4.81 30.21
C ASN A 76 -3.58 6.24 30.51
N ARG A 77 -3.63 6.58 31.80
CA ARG A 77 -4.15 7.89 32.26
C ARG A 77 -3.09 9.00 32.33
N ASN A 78 -1.81 8.65 32.23
CA ASN A 78 -0.69 9.59 32.38
C ASN A 78 -0.08 10.01 31.03
N GLY A 79 -0.66 9.56 29.91
CA GLY A 79 -0.13 9.86 28.58
C GLY A 79 1.20 9.16 28.28
N THR A 80 1.45 7.98 28.87
CA THR A 80 2.68 7.22 28.61
C THR A 80 2.79 6.87 27.13
N THR A 81 3.97 7.10 26.55
CA THR A 81 4.23 6.91 25.12
C THR A 81 5.09 5.69 24.84
N ILE A 82 5.04 5.22 23.60
CA ILE A 82 5.95 4.21 23.05
C ILE A 82 6.51 4.73 21.72
N GLY A 83 7.79 4.41 21.44
CA GLY A 83 8.44 4.75 20.18
C GLY A 83 7.67 4.20 18.98
N TYR A 84 7.60 5.01 17.92
CA TYR A 84 6.85 4.70 16.71
C TYR A 84 7.53 5.30 15.48
N SER A 85 8.36 4.50 14.81
CA SER A 85 9.27 4.94 13.74
C SER A 85 8.60 5.14 12.37
N GLN A 86 7.30 5.42 12.32
CA GLN A 86 6.64 5.76 11.06
C GLN A 86 7.07 7.17 10.62
N PRO A 87 7.35 7.42 9.33
CA PRO A 87 7.79 8.73 8.86
C PRO A 87 6.86 9.88 9.28
N VAL A 88 5.54 9.66 9.22
CA VAL A 88 4.54 10.65 9.65
C VAL A 88 4.64 10.98 11.15
N ALA A 89 4.97 10.00 11.99
CA ALA A 89 5.12 10.19 13.42
C ALA A 89 6.42 10.93 13.76
N ILE A 90 7.52 10.58 13.08
CA ILE A 90 8.80 11.27 13.22
C ILE A 90 8.65 12.74 12.84
N ALA A 91 8.00 13.02 11.72
CA ALA A 91 7.76 14.38 11.24
C ALA A 91 6.84 15.20 12.16
N TYR A 92 5.85 14.57 12.79
CA TYR A 92 4.87 15.27 13.62
C TYR A 92 5.35 15.53 15.05
N ASN A 93 5.90 14.50 15.73
CA ASN A 93 6.22 14.60 17.16
C ASN A 93 7.54 13.94 17.58
N GLY A 94 8.41 13.60 16.62
CA GLY A 94 9.67 12.92 16.91
C GLY A 94 9.56 11.40 17.03
N GLY A 95 8.41 10.81 16.68
CA GLY A 95 8.28 9.37 16.49
C GLY A 95 7.74 8.63 17.72
N TYR A 96 6.58 9.05 18.23
CA TYR A 96 5.90 8.32 19.29
C TYR A 96 4.38 8.27 19.10
N ARG A 97 3.75 7.32 19.82
CA ARG A 97 2.31 7.24 20.06
C ARG A 97 2.01 6.89 21.52
N TYR A 98 0.77 7.05 21.96
CA TYR A 98 0.36 6.67 23.31
C TYR A 98 0.15 5.16 23.43
N ILE A 99 0.63 4.57 24.54
CA ILE A 99 0.25 3.20 24.92
C ILE A 99 -1.26 3.16 25.10
N ASN A 100 -1.91 2.13 24.57
CA ASN A 100 -3.37 1.94 24.59
C ASN A 100 -4.20 3.08 23.95
N GLY A 101 -3.58 4.02 23.23
CA GLY A 101 -4.27 5.14 22.58
C GLY A 101 -4.77 4.86 21.16
N GLY A 102 -4.72 3.62 20.69
CA GLY A 102 -4.88 3.33 19.27
C GLY A 102 -3.70 3.86 18.44
N ASN A 103 -3.97 4.25 17.19
CA ASN A 103 -3.01 4.88 16.30
C ASN A 103 -3.62 6.15 15.70
N PHE A 104 -3.31 7.31 16.30
CA PHE A 104 -3.81 8.60 15.83
C PHE A 104 -3.25 9.04 14.47
N TYR A 105 -2.27 8.31 13.91
CA TYR A 105 -1.78 8.51 12.54
C TYR A 105 -2.54 7.69 11.50
N TYR A 106 -3.52 6.86 11.90
CA TYR A 106 -4.08 5.82 11.03
C TYR A 106 -4.65 6.38 9.72
N ALA A 107 -5.44 7.47 9.77
CA ALA A 107 -5.95 8.09 8.56
C ALA A 107 -4.85 8.67 7.66
N GLU A 108 -3.81 9.29 8.22
CA GLU A 108 -2.66 9.78 7.46
C GLU A 108 -1.85 8.64 6.82
N MET A 109 -1.73 7.50 7.51
CA MET A 109 -1.09 6.32 6.96
C MET A 109 -1.92 5.73 5.81
N VAL A 110 -3.23 5.60 5.97
CA VAL A 110 -4.12 5.08 4.92
C VAL A 110 -4.16 6.01 3.71
N LYS A 111 -4.10 7.33 3.93
CA LYS A 111 -4.04 8.36 2.88
C LYS A 111 -2.80 8.25 1.99
N GLN A 112 -1.74 7.58 2.42
CA GLN A 112 -0.59 7.30 1.53
C GLN A 112 -0.95 6.33 0.40
N TYR A 113 -2.01 5.53 0.59
CA TYR A 113 -2.49 4.52 -0.35
C TYR A 113 -3.83 4.89 -0.99
N LEU A 114 -4.53 5.89 -0.46
CA LEU A 114 -5.87 6.28 -0.90
C LEU A 114 -5.99 7.76 -1.22
N SER A 115 -6.88 8.01 -2.15
CA SER A 115 -7.17 9.31 -2.69
C SER A 115 -8.55 9.79 -2.26
N PHE A 116 -8.60 10.81 -1.41
CA PHE A 116 -9.86 11.27 -0.80
C PHE A 116 -10.53 12.45 -1.52
N ASN A 117 -9.98 12.91 -2.64
CA ASN A 117 -10.59 13.96 -3.47
C ASN A 117 -11.33 13.31 -4.64
N ASN A 118 -12.67 13.46 -4.69
CA ASN A 118 -13.53 13.09 -5.81
C ASN A 118 -12.92 13.52 -7.17
N GLY A 119 -12.24 12.60 -7.86
CA GLY A 119 -11.85 12.75 -9.26
C GLY A 119 -10.42 13.16 -9.58
N THR A 120 -9.54 13.44 -8.60
CA THR A 120 -8.09 13.49 -8.87
C THR A 120 -7.37 12.89 -7.69
N ALA A 121 -7.00 11.65 -7.88
CA ALA A 121 -6.49 10.82 -6.84
C ALA A 121 -5.02 11.18 -6.48
N PRO A 122 -4.67 11.65 -5.26
CA PRO A 122 -3.32 11.51 -4.75
C PRO A 122 -3.12 10.05 -4.33
N VAL A 123 -2.78 9.19 -5.28
CA VAL A 123 -2.01 7.98 -4.98
C VAL A 123 -0.58 8.41 -5.20
N ASN A 124 0.38 7.97 -4.40
CA ASN A 124 1.79 8.21 -4.67
C ASN A 124 2.29 7.58 -5.99
N GLY A 125 1.45 7.35 -6.99
CA GLY A 125 1.83 6.99 -8.35
C GLY A 125 1.14 7.90 -9.35
N SER A 126 1.86 8.22 -10.42
CA SER A 126 1.34 8.98 -11.56
C SER A 126 0.08 8.34 -12.15
N GLU A 127 -0.68 9.07 -12.97
CA GLU A 127 -1.78 8.51 -13.77
C GLU A 127 -1.34 7.25 -14.54
N THR A 128 -0.08 7.21 -14.96
CA THR A 128 0.58 6.05 -15.56
C THR A 128 0.57 4.84 -14.63
N PHE A 129 0.96 5.00 -13.36
CA PHE A 129 0.95 3.89 -12.39
C PHE A 129 -0.45 3.32 -12.16
N LYS A 130 -1.47 4.18 -12.07
CA LYS A 130 -2.87 3.72 -11.91
C LYS A 130 -3.28 2.82 -13.07
N LYS A 131 -3.03 3.25 -14.31
CA LYS A 131 -3.34 2.46 -15.52
C LYS A 131 -2.58 1.14 -15.56
N ILE A 132 -1.30 1.15 -15.16
CA ILE A 132 -0.48 -0.08 -15.04
C ILE A 132 -1.16 -1.05 -14.08
N MET A 133 -1.50 -0.60 -12.87
CA MET A 133 -2.06 -1.47 -11.84
C MET A 133 -3.49 -1.90 -12.14
N GLU A 134 -4.34 -1.03 -12.69
CA GLU A 134 -5.69 -1.38 -13.15
C GLU A 134 -5.66 -2.52 -14.18
N GLU A 135 -4.67 -2.52 -15.07
CA GLU A 135 -4.49 -3.62 -16.03
C GLU A 135 -3.94 -4.87 -15.35
N ALA A 136 -2.86 -4.74 -14.56
CA ALA A 136 -2.21 -5.89 -13.91
C ALA A 136 -3.15 -6.65 -12.95
N LEU A 137 -3.98 -5.93 -12.20
CA LEU A 137 -4.88 -6.50 -11.20
C LEU A 137 -5.97 -7.40 -11.78
N LYS A 138 -6.28 -7.29 -13.07
CA LYS A 138 -7.21 -8.20 -13.77
C LYS A 138 -6.74 -9.65 -13.76
N TYR A 139 -5.44 -9.87 -13.53
CA TYR A 139 -4.82 -11.18 -13.55
C TYR A 139 -4.41 -11.68 -12.16
N ASN A 140 -4.83 -10.98 -11.10
CA ASN A 140 -4.50 -11.34 -9.73
C ASN A 140 -4.92 -12.78 -9.40
N GLY A 141 -3.98 -13.58 -8.89
CA GLY A 141 -4.18 -14.98 -8.52
C GLY A 141 -4.05 -15.96 -9.68
N ASN A 142 -3.86 -15.51 -10.92
CA ASN A 142 -3.56 -16.41 -12.02
C ASN A 142 -2.19 -17.09 -11.81
N PRO A 143 -2.01 -18.33 -12.26
CA PRO A 143 -0.72 -19.01 -12.17
C PRO A 143 0.30 -18.38 -13.11
N TYR A 144 1.59 -18.51 -12.74
CA TYR A 144 2.70 -18.16 -13.62
C TYR A 144 2.76 -19.08 -14.84
N VAL A 145 3.01 -18.50 -16.02
CA VAL A 145 3.21 -19.23 -17.27
C VAL A 145 4.49 -18.77 -17.94
N TRP A 146 5.50 -19.64 -17.98
CA TRP A 146 6.78 -19.37 -18.62
C TRP A 146 6.61 -18.98 -20.09
N GLY A 147 7.16 -17.82 -20.50
CA GLY A 147 7.04 -17.30 -21.85
C GLY A 147 5.67 -16.68 -22.16
N GLY A 148 4.75 -16.66 -21.20
CA GLY A 148 3.42 -16.07 -21.34
C GLY A 148 3.48 -14.56 -21.44
N LYS A 149 2.82 -14.00 -22.46
CA LYS A 149 2.85 -12.55 -22.76
C LYS A 149 1.47 -11.95 -23.01
N THR A 150 0.40 -12.73 -22.83
CA THR A 150 -0.97 -12.32 -23.16
C THR A 150 -1.98 -12.96 -22.21
N PRO A 151 -3.17 -12.36 -22.01
CA PRO A 151 -4.19 -12.93 -21.12
C PRO A 151 -4.60 -14.36 -21.47
N ALA A 152 -4.63 -14.70 -22.76
CA ALA A 152 -5.00 -16.04 -23.22
C ALA A 152 -3.91 -17.09 -22.95
N GLN A 153 -2.63 -16.70 -22.98
CA GLN A 153 -1.51 -17.58 -22.68
C GLN A 153 -1.23 -17.67 -21.17
N GLY A 154 -1.60 -16.64 -20.41
CA GLY A 154 -1.03 -16.36 -19.11
C GLY A 154 0.24 -15.50 -19.24
N PHE A 155 0.88 -15.23 -18.10
CA PHE A 155 2.02 -14.33 -18.04
C PHE A 155 3.21 -14.94 -17.31
N ASP A 156 4.41 -14.64 -17.80
CA ASP A 156 5.62 -14.62 -16.98
C ASP A 156 5.84 -13.20 -16.41
N CYS A 157 6.89 -13.02 -15.60
CA CYS A 157 7.20 -11.76 -14.95
C CYS A 157 7.38 -10.59 -15.95
N SER A 158 8.11 -10.82 -17.03
CA SER A 158 8.36 -9.83 -18.07
C SER A 158 7.16 -9.61 -19.00
N GLY A 159 6.36 -10.64 -19.23
CA GLY A 159 5.13 -10.58 -19.99
C GLY A 159 4.05 -9.75 -19.28
N LEU A 160 3.89 -9.95 -17.97
CA LEU A 160 2.95 -9.18 -17.16
C LEU A 160 3.30 -7.69 -17.16
N THR A 161 4.56 -7.35 -16.89
CA THR A 161 5.05 -5.96 -16.90
C THR A 161 4.89 -5.33 -18.29
N SER A 162 5.26 -6.03 -19.36
CA SER A 162 5.09 -5.53 -20.73
C SER A 162 3.62 -5.22 -21.04
N TRP A 163 2.71 -6.12 -20.66
CA TRP A 163 1.28 -5.98 -20.89
C TRP A 163 0.68 -4.82 -20.11
N ALA A 164 0.95 -4.75 -18.81
CA ALA A 164 0.44 -3.70 -17.93
C ALA A 164 0.94 -2.30 -18.33
N PHE A 165 2.23 -2.16 -18.67
CA PHE A 165 2.81 -0.90 -19.11
C PHE A 165 2.23 -0.42 -20.44
N ARG A 166 1.88 -1.34 -21.35
CA ARG A 166 1.23 -0.99 -22.62
C ARG A 166 -0.15 -0.35 -22.40
N ALA A 167 -0.91 -0.74 -21.38
CA ALA A 167 -2.19 -0.10 -21.05
C ALA A 167 -2.03 1.37 -20.62
N ALA A 168 -0.86 1.74 -20.11
CA ALA A 168 -0.50 3.11 -19.79
C ALA A 168 0.20 3.85 -20.95
N GLY A 169 0.26 3.25 -22.15
CA GLY A 169 0.93 3.82 -23.32
C GLY A 169 2.45 3.72 -23.30
N VAL A 170 3.02 2.92 -22.39
CA VAL A 170 4.47 2.76 -22.23
C VAL A 170 4.92 1.46 -22.90
N ASN A 171 5.85 1.58 -23.86
CA ASN A 171 6.40 0.42 -24.56
C ASN A 171 7.61 -0.15 -23.81
N LEU A 172 7.34 -1.12 -22.94
CA LEU A 172 8.34 -1.90 -22.21
C LEU A 172 8.28 -3.34 -22.72
N ASN A 173 9.00 -3.67 -23.79
CA ASN A 173 8.97 -5.01 -24.38
C ASN A 173 10.22 -5.81 -24.02
N GLY A 174 10.13 -7.14 -24.12
CA GLY A 174 11.27 -8.05 -23.96
C GLY A 174 11.27 -8.80 -22.63
N SER A 175 12.31 -9.58 -22.44
CA SER A 175 12.65 -10.29 -21.21
C SER A 175 12.99 -9.35 -20.05
N ALA A 176 13.06 -9.87 -18.82
CA ALA A 176 13.47 -9.10 -17.64
C ALA A 176 14.84 -8.42 -17.84
N SER A 177 15.79 -9.09 -18.50
CA SER A 177 17.09 -8.51 -18.86
C SER A 177 16.97 -7.34 -19.84
N GLU A 178 16.16 -7.47 -20.89
CA GLU A 178 15.97 -6.39 -21.86
C GLU A 178 15.29 -5.17 -21.22
N GLN A 179 14.30 -5.40 -20.35
CA GLN A 179 13.65 -4.33 -19.58
C GLN A 179 14.63 -3.64 -18.61
N TYR A 180 15.52 -4.39 -17.97
CA TYR A 180 16.56 -3.83 -17.10
C TYR A 180 17.44 -2.82 -17.85
N TYR A 181 17.92 -3.19 -19.04
CA TYR A 181 18.77 -2.30 -19.85
C TYR A 181 18.00 -1.17 -20.53
N ALA A 182 16.68 -1.28 -20.67
CA ALA A 182 15.81 -0.23 -21.19
C ALA A 182 15.39 0.82 -20.14
N THR A 183 15.78 0.63 -18.87
CA THR A 183 15.43 1.50 -17.73
C THR A 183 16.67 2.13 -17.11
N VAL A 184 16.47 3.19 -16.32
CA VAL A 184 17.55 3.86 -15.57
C VAL A 184 17.47 3.49 -14.10
N GLU A 185 18.62 3.37 -13.44
CA GLU A 185 18.70 3.07 -12.01
C GLU A 185 18.09 4.19 -11.16
N VAL A 186 17.43 3.81 -10.07
CA VAL A 186 16.82 4.71 -9.09
C VAL A 186 17.33 4.36 -7.70
N ASP A 187 17.77 5.38 -6.96
CA ASP A 187 18.07 5.22 -5.53
C ASP A 187 16.79 4.78 -4.80
N PRO A 188 16.81 3.73 -3.98
CA PRO A 188 15.63 3.25 -3.26
C PRO A 188 14.86 4.35 -2.49
N LYS A 189 15.53 5.42 -2.04
CA LYS A 189 14.87 6.55 -1.37
C LYS A 189 14.03 7.43 -2.30
N ASP A 190 14.34 7.39 -3.60
CA ASP A 190 13.70 8.16 -4.67
C ASP A 190 12.76 7.27 -5.52
N ALA A 191 12.60 6.01 -5.12
CA ALA A 191 11.71 5.05 -5.75
C ALA A 191 10.26 5.50 -5.65
N GLN A 192 9.51 5.30 -6.73
CA GLN A 192 8.10 5.68 -6.83
C GLN A 192 7.28 4.50 -7.34
N PRO A 193 6.03 4.35 -6.89
CA PRO A 193 5.07 3.43 -7.48
C PRO A 193 5.05 3.52 -9.01
N GLY A 194 5.28 2.37 -9.66
CA GLY A 194 5.41 2.26 -11.12
C GLY A 194 6.85 2.15 -11.64
N ASP A 195 7.85 2.31 -10.75
CA ASP A 195 9.19 1.79 -11.02
C ASP A 195 9.18 0.26 -11.09
N LEU A 196 10.29 -0.34 -11.50
CA LEU A 196 10.47 -1.79 -11.60
C LEU A 196 11.51 -2.27 -10.60
N VAL A 197 11.25 -3.38 -9.93
CA VAL A 197 12.20 -4.09 -9.07
C VAL A 197 12.77 -5.27 -9.84
N PHE A 198 14.09 -5.34 -9.94
CA PHE A 198 14.77 -6.40 -10.68
C PHE A 198 15.53 -7.34 -9.77
N PHE A 199 15.66 -8.59 -10.22
CA PHE A 199 16.43 -9.63 -9.54
C PHE A 199 17.25 -10.45 -10.53
N LYS A 200 18.38 -10.96 -10.06
CA LYS A 200 19.31 -11.78 -10.83
C LYS A 200 19.52 -13.15 -10.19
N GLY A 201 19.77 -14.17 -11.00
CA GLY A 201 20.09 -15.51 -10.52
C GLY A 201 18.94 -16.24 -9.81
N THR A 202 17.69 -15.84 -10.02
CA THR A 202 16.51 -16.62 -9.61
C THR A 202 16.33 -17.87 -10.49
N TYR A 203 16.82 -17.80 -11.73
CA TYR A 203 17.13 -18.93 -12.60
C TYR A 203 18.32 -18.56 -13.49
N GLY A 204 18.93 -19.56 -14.14
CA GLY A 204 20.09 -19.34 -15.00
C GLY A 204 21.36 -19.04 -14.18
N GLY A 205 22.25 -18.20 -14.73
CA GLY A 205 23.50 -17.82 -14.08
C GLY A 205 23.32 -16.73 -13.00
N PRO A 206 24.28 -16.58 -12.07
CA PRO A 206 24.17 -15.65 -10.95
C PRO A 206 24.05 -14.17 -11.36
N ASP A 207 24.54 -13.80 -12.54
CA ASP A 207 24.50 -12.42 -13.07
C ASP A 207 23.40 -12.19 -14.10
N HIS A 208 22.61 -13.23 -14.43
CA HIS A 208 21.48 -13.11 -15.35
C HIS A 208 20.32 -12.40 -14.66
N VAL A 209 19.86 -11.25 -15.19
CA VAL A 209 18.63 -10.60 -14.72
C VAL A 209 17.45 -11.46 -15.12
N SER A 210 16.91 -12.16 -14.13
CA SER A 210 16.02 -13.29 -14.29
C SER A 210 14.59 -12.98 -13.84
N HIS A 211 14.36 -11.93 -13.06
CA HIS A 211 13.01 -11.56 -12.61
C HIS A 211 12.78 -10.05 -12.57
N VAL A 212 11.53 -9.66 -12.76
CA VAL A 212 11.08 -8.27 -12.69
C VAL A 212 9.70 -8.19 -12.05
N GLY A 213 9.49 -7.19 -11.20
CA GLY A 213 8.20 -6.84 -10.62
C GLY A 213 7.94 -5.34 -10.70
N ILE A 214 6.68 -4.95 -10.55
CA ILE A 214 6.24 -3.55 -10.51
C ILE A 214 6.39 -3.08 -9.05
N TYR A 215 7.22 -2.07 -8.80
CA TYR A 215 7.36 -1.47 -7.48
C TYR A 215 6.05 -0.81 -7.05
N VAL A 216 5.53 -1.20 -5.89
CA VAL A 216 4.29 -0.65 -5.31
C VAL A 216 4.59 0.25 -4.12
N ASP A 217 5.50 -0.15 -3.25
CA ASP A 217 5.95 0.62 -2.09
C ASP A 217 7.31 0.08 -1.58
N ALA A 218 7.81 0.62 -0.47
CA ALA A 218 9.12 0.29 0.09
C ALA A 218 9.35 -1.20 0.42
N ASN A 219 8.29 -2.00 0.53
CA ASN A 219 8.38 -3.44 0.83
C ASN A 219 7.80 -4.33 -0.27
N THR A 220 6.92 -3.78 -1.10
CA THR A 220 6.00 -4.57 -1.91
C THR A 220 6.23 -4.33 -3.40
N MET A 221 6.22 -5.42 -4.16
CA MET A 221 6.09 -5.41 -5.61
C MET A 221 4.83 -6.16 -6.04
N TYR A 222 4.36 -5.87 -7.26
CA TYR A 222 3.35 -6.67 -7.95
C TYR A 222 3.99 -7.38 -9.14
N ASP A 223 3.95 -8.70 -9.17
CA ASP A 223 4.68 -9.49 -10.15
C ASP A 223 4.01 -10.84 -10.43
N SER A 224 4.58 -11.58 -11.37
CA SER A 224 4.20 -12.96 -11.69
C SER A 224 5.37 -13.87 -11.34
N GLU A 225 5.21 -14.66 -10.29
CA GLU A 225 6.23 -15.61 -9.80
C GLU A 225 5.63 -17.01 -9.58
N SER A 226 6.45 -17.97 -9.17
CA SER A 226 6.05 -19.36 -8.91
C SER A 226 4.78 -19.55 -8.08
N SER A 227 4.47 -18.66 -7.12
CA SER A 227 3.23 -18.70 -6.33
C SER A 227 2.01 -18.05 -6.99
N GLY A 228 2.19 -17.42 -8.15
CA GLY A 228 1.16 -16.79 -8.97
C GLY A 228 1.39 -15.29 -9.21
N ILE A 229 0.39 -14.66 -9.83
CA ILE A 229 0.35 -13.21 -10.04
C ILE A 229 -0.22 -12.53 -8.80
N GLY A 230 0.51 -11.58 -8.22
CA GLY A 230 0.05 -10.91 -7.01
C GLY A 230 1.07 -9.97 -6.39
N TYR A 231 0.74 -9.54 -5.16
CA TYR A 231 1.63 -8.74 -4.33
C TYR A 231 2.61 -9.63 -3.57
N HIS A 232 3.91 -9.33 -3.69
CA HIS A 232 4.97 -10.03 -2.97
C HIS A 232 5.92 -9.06 -2.28
N GLN A 233 6.46 -9.50 -1.13
CA GLN A 233 7.42 -8.71 -0.36
C GLN A 233 8.84 -8.91 -0.89
N PHE A 234 9.31 -7.99 -1.73
CA PHE A 234 10.66 -8.07 -2.28
C PHE A 234 11.75 -7.82 -1.23
N THR A 235 11.39 -7.27 -0.08
CA THR A 235 12.30 -7.09 1.08
C THR A 235 12.46 -8.36 1.92
N SER A 236 11.74 -9.44 1.61
CA SER A 236 11.94 -10.72 2.29
C SER A 236 13.35 -11.29 2.02
N PRO A 237 13.94 -12.03 2.97
CA PRO A 237 15.30 -12.58 2.81
C PRO A 237 15.48 -13.43 1.55
N GLY A 238 14.42 -14.15 1.12
CA GLY A 238 14.43 -14.97 -0.09
C GLY A 238 14.62 -14.15 -1.36
N TRP A 239 13.99 -12.97 -1.44
CA TRP A 239 14.10 -12.05 -2.58
C TRP A 239 15.36 -11.18 -2.50
N GLN A 240 15.71 -10.70 -1.32
CA GLN A 240 16.87 -9.81 -1.12
C GLN A 240 18.20 -10.44 -1.54
N LYS A 241 18.33 -11.77 -1.43
CA LYS A 241 19.48 -12.52 -1.97
C LYS A 241 19.74 -12.24 -3.46
N TYR A 242 18.68 -12.02 -4.23
CA TYR A 242 18.73 -11.91 -5.69
C TYR A 242 18.58 -10.47 -6.17
N TYR A 243 18.44 -9.50 -5.27
CA TYR A 243 18.11 -8.12 -5.61
C TYR A 243 19.14 -7.49 -6.57
N ALA A 244 18.64 -6.89 -7.66
CA ALA A 244 19.44 -6.26 -8.71
C ALA A 244 19.14 -4.77 -8.91
N GLY A 245 18.32 -4.17 -8.04
CA GLY A 245 18.02 -2.73 -8.02
C GLY A 245 16.59 -2.37 -8.41
N ILE A 246 16.22 -1.13 -8.09
CA ILE A 246 15.00 -0.47 -8.58
C ILE A 246 15.37 0.40 -9.77
N ARG A 247 14.54 0.36 -10.83
CA ARG A 247 14.79 1.11 -12.06
C ARG A 247 13.51 1.72 -12.61
N ARG A 248 13.64 2.87 -13.29
CA ARG A 248 12.53 3.64 -13.83
C ARG A 248 12.54 3.61 -15.36
N VAL A 249 11.34 3.49 -15.94
CA VAL A 249 11.16 3.68 -17.38
C VAL A 249 11.24 5.17 -17.69
N VAL A 250 12.14 5.55 -18.59
CA VAL A 250 12.27 6.93 -19.06
C VAL A 250 11.41 7.09 -20.32
N PRO A 251 10.50 8.08 -20.37
CA PRO A 251 9.76 8.39 -21.59
C PRO A 251 10.75 8.69 -22.74
N LYS A 252 10.46 8.17 -23.93
CA LYS A 252 11.12 8.60 -25.17
C LYS A 252 10.41 9.83 -25.73
#